data_AF-A0A9D5KKE3-F1
#
_entry.id   AF-A0A9D5KKE3-F1
#
_cell.length_a   1.000
_cell.length_b   1.000
_cell.length_c   1.000
_cell.angle_alpha   90.00
_cell.angle_beta   90.00
_cell.angle_gamma   90.00
#
_symmetry.space_group_name_H-M   'P 1'
#
loop_
_entity.id
_entity.type
_entity.pdbx_description
1 polymer ?
#
loop_
_entity_poly.entity_id
_entity_poly.type
_entity_poly.pdbx_seq_one_letter_code
_entity_poly.pdbx_strand_id
1 'polypeptide(L)' 'MLLVSNRAGGRGKFDIWRSERKNGAWQAPVNLGLDVNTSSNEYRPVLCGLNEYRNQMLIFSSDRPGGKGGYDIYFRGID' A
#
# COMPACT_ATOMS: atom_id res chain seq x y z
N MET A 1 -1.07 -4.98 9.75
CA MET A 1 -0.05 -5.61 8.87
C MET A 1 -0.32 -5.17 7.45
N LEU A 2 0.72 -4.73 6.75
CA LEU A 2 0.65 -4.52 5.30
C LEU A 2 1.17 -5.75 4.57
N LEU A 3 0.56 -6.06 3.44
CA LEU A 3 0.93 -7.20 2.61
C LEU A 3 0.88 -6.78 1.15
N VAL A 4 1.67 -7.46 0.32
CA VAL A 4 1.65 -7.29 -1.14
C VAL A 4 1.18 -8.59 -1.78
N SER A 5 0.17 -8.51 -2.64
CA SER A 5 -0.44 -9.71 -3.24
C SER A 5 -1.15 -9.38 -4.55
N ASN A 6 -1.05 -10.31 -5.50
CA ASN A 6 -1.80 -10.34 -6.76
C ASN A 6 -3.09 -11.17 -6.67
N ARG A 7 -3.65 -11.33 -5.47
CA ARG A 7 -4.92 -12.03 -5.25
C ARG A 7 -6.08 -11.36 -6.00
N ALA A 8 -7.14 -12.13 -6.28
CA ALA A 8 -8.38 -11.61 -6.82
C ALA A 8 -8.97 -10.49 -5.94
N GLY A 9 -9.60 -9.50 -6.59
CA GLY A 9 -10.15 -8.30 -5.95
C GLY A 9 -9.17 -7.12 -5.85
N GLY A 10 -7.98 -7.24 -6.45
CA GLY A 10 -7.04 -6.14 -6.64
C GLY A 10 -7.42 -5.16 -7.75
N ARG A 11 -6.61 -4.12 -7.92
CA ARG A 11 -6.71 -3.03 -8.89
C ARG A 11 -5.72 -3.19 -10.05
N GLY A 12 -4.60 -3.86 -9.81
CA GLY A 12 -3.58 -4.10 -10.83
C GLY A 12 -2.92 -5.45 -10.68
N LYS A 13 -1.59 -5.43 -10.74
CA LYS A 13 -0.76 -6.64 -10.68
C LYS A 13 -0.58 -7.04 -9.22
N PHE A 14 0.49 -6.59 -8.58
CA PHE A 14 0.69 -6.75 -7.16
C PHE A 14 0.23 -5.48 -6.45
N ASP A 15 -0.75 -5.62 -5.57
CA ASP A 15 -1.34 -4.52 -4.83
C ASP A 15 -0.90 -4.53 -3.37
N ILE A 16 -0.99 -3.38 -2.72
CA ILE A 16 -0.86 -3.25 -1.27
C ILE A 16 -2.22 -3.45 -0.61
N TRP A 17 -2.23 -4.33 0.39
CA TRP A 17 -3.37 -4.67 1.23
C TRP A 17 -3.06 -4.39 2.70
N ARG A 18 -4.09 -4.20 3.52
CA ARG A 18 -3.99 -4.03 4.97
C ARG A 18 -4.86 -5.07 5.69
N SER A 19 -4.26 -5.79 6.62
CA SER A 19 -4.98 -6.60 7.61
C SER A 19 -4.84 -5.96 8.99
N GLU A 20 -5.95 -5.80 9.69
CA GLU A 20 -6.00 -5.35 11.08
C GLU A 20 -5.95 -6.54 12.04
N ARG A 21 -5.33 -6.35 13.20
CA ARG A 21 -5.38 -7.36 14.27
C ARG A 21 -6.49 -6.97 15.24
N LYS A 22 -7.53 -7.78 15.32
CA LYS A 22 -8.66 -7.61 16.25
C LYS A 22 -8.78 -8.83 17.13
N ASN A 23 -8.91 -8.64 18.44
CA ASN A 23 -9.06 -9.71 19.42
C ASN A 23 -8.01 -10.83 19.27
N GLY A 24 -6.75 -10.45 19.05
CA GLY A 24 -5.64 -11.40 18.89
C GLY A 24 -5.48 -12.02 17.50
N ALA A 25 -6.46 -11.90 16.61
CA ALA A 25 -6.46 -12.50 15.27
C ALA A 25 -6.35 -11.47 14.14
N TRP A 26 -5.60 -11.83 13.09
CA TRP A 26 -5.56 -11.06 11.84
C TRP A 26 -6.87 -11.21 11.08
N GLN A 27 -7.44 -10.09 10.67
CA GLN A 27 -8.67 -10.07 9.88
C GLN A 27 -8.36 -10.29 8.39
N ALA A 28 -9.38 -10.59 7.61
CA ALA A 28 -9.24 -10.65 6.15
C ALA A 28 -8.66 -9.32 5.63
N PRO A 29 -7.61 -9.36 4.79
CA PRO A 29 -6.98 -8.14 4.32
C PRO A 29 -7.88 -7.38 3.34
N VAL A 30 -7.85 -6.05 3.44
CA VAL A 30 -8.60 -5.12 2.59
C VAL A 30 -7.63 -4.42 1.64
N ASN A 31 -8.02 -4.27 0.37
CA ASN A 31 -7.22 -3.55 -0.63
C ASN A 31 -7.19 -2.06 -0.28
N LEU A 32 -6.03 -1.40 -0.40
CA LEU A 32 -5.90 0.03 -0.08
C LEU A 32 -6.52 0.99 -1.12
N GLY A 33 -7.20 0.46 -2.14
CA GLY A 33 -7.98 1.26 -3.09
C GLY A 33 -7.13 2.01 -4.10
N LEU A 34 -7.80 2.84 -4.91
CA LEU A 34 -7.21 3.51 -6.07
C LEU A 34 -6.28 4.68 -5.72
N ASP A 35 -6.33 5.16 -4.47
CA ASP A 35 -5.43 6.23 -4.02
C ASP A 35 -3.98 5.74 -3.81
N VAL A 36 -3.83 4.42 -3.64
CA VAL A 36 -2.54 3.74 -3.43
C VAL A 36 -2.22 2.80 -4.59
N ASN A 37 -3.13 1.89 -4.92
CA ASN A 37 -2.94 0.84 -5.91
C ASN A 37 -3.35 1.32 -7.31
N THR A 38 -2.56 0.95 -8.31
CA THR A 38 -2.82 1.31 -9.71
C THR A 38 -2.97 0.05 -10.55
N SER A 39 -3.00 0.17 -11.88
CA SER A 39 -2.91 -0.98 -12.78
C SER A 39 -1.50 -1.61 -12.81
N SER A 40 -0.51 -0.97 -12.19
CA SER A 40 0.88 -1.39 -12.13
C SER A 40 1.16 -2.28 -10.90
N ASN A 41 2.43 -2.52 -10.59
CA ASN A 41 2.86 -3.16 -9.36
C ASN A 41 3.12 -2.12 -8.27
N GLU A 42 2.73 -2.44 -7.04
CA GLU A 42 3.08 -1.72 -5.82
C GLU A 42 3.75 -2.68 -4.82
N TYR A 43 4.97 -2.34 -4.37
CA TYR A 43 5.79 -3.19 -3.52
C TYR A 43 6.43 -2.46 -2.33
N ARG A 44 6.87 -3.26 -1.34
CA ARG A 44 7.70 -2.86 -0.19
C ARG A 44 7.09 -1.70 0.61
N PRO A 45 5.81 -1.79 1.02
CA PRO A 45 5.18 -0.72 1.78
C PRO A 45 5.75 -0.60 3.19
N VAL A 46 5.93 0.63 3.65
CA VAL A 46 6.31 0.98 5.03
C VAL A 46 5.36 2.06 5.54
N LEU A 47 4.89 1.91 6.77
CA LEU A 47 4.15 2.95 7.48
C LEU A 47 5.08 3.72 8.39
N CYS A 48 5.03 5.04 8.28
CA CYS A 48 5.76 5.98 9.11
C CYS A 48 4.76 6.93 9.77
N GLY A 49 4.77 6.99 11.09
CA GLY A 49 4.09 8.06 11.82
C GLY A 49 4.98 9.31 11.83
N LEU A 50 4.42 10.45 11.45
CA LEU A 50 5.07 11.75 11.60
C LEU A 50 4.37 12.50 12.73
N ASN A 51 5.13 12.97 13.72
CA ASN A 51 4.55 13.56 14.94
C ASN A 51 3.69 14.80 14.66
N GLU A 52 3.95 15.48 13.55
CA GLU A 52 3.25 16.70 13.10
C GLU A 52 1.91 16.39 12.42
N TYR A 53 1.62 15.14 12.07
CA TYR A 53 0.45 14.74 11.29
C TYR A 53 -0.37 13.67 11.98
N ARG A 54 -1.69 13.74 11.84
CA ARG A 54 -2.60 12.69 12.36
C ARG A 54 -2.54 11.41 11.54
N ASN A 55 -2.28 11.53 10.25
CA ASN A 55 -2.30 10.42 9.30
C ASN A 55 -0.94 9.74 9.26
N GLN A 56 -0.94 8.43 9.06
CA GLN A 56 0.29 7.68 8.82
C GLN A 56 0.74 7.89 7.37
N MET A 57 2.02 8.14 7.17
CA MET A 57 2.60 8.19 5.84
C MET A 57 2.95 6.77 5.38
N LEU A 58 2.29 6.32 4.32
CA LEU A 58 2.63 5.13 3.58
C LEU A 58 3.68 5.48 2.52
N ILE A 59 4.84 4.83 2.57
CA ILE A 59 5.90 4.91 1.56
C ILE A 59 6.00 3.56 0.89
N PHE A 60 6.09 3.53 -0.44
CA PHE A 60 6.16 2.30 -1.21
C PHE A 60 6.80 2.52 -2.58
N SER A 61 7.10 1.43 -3.29
CA SER A 61 7.69 1.45 -4.63
C SER A 61 6.68 1.04 -5.70
N SER A 62 6.72 1.64 -6.89
CA SER A 62 5.84 1.26 -8.00
C SER A 62 6.48 1.43 -9.37
N ASP A 63 6.12 0.56 -10.31
CA ASP A 63 6.46 0.63 -11.74
C ASP A 63 5.37 1.31 -12.58
N ARG A 64 4.59 2.21 -11.95
CA ARG A 64 3.57 2.99 -12.65
C ARG A 64 4.17 3.96 -13.67
N PRO A 65 3.48 4.19 -14.81
CA PRO A 65 3.93 5.13 -15.83
C PRO A 65 4.16 6.54 -15.28
N GLY A 66 5.10 7.27 -15.90
CA GLY A 66 5.48 8.63 -15.50
C GLY A 66 6.62 8.70 -14.48
N GLY A 67 7.06 7.54 -13.97
CA GLY A 67 8.28 7.38 -13.20
C GLY A 67 9.55 7.64 -13.99
N LYS A 68 10.67 7.77 -13.27
CA LYS A 68 12.02 7.95 -13.86
C LYS A 68 12.80 6.63 -13.93
N GLY A 69 12.34 5.58 -13.25
CA GLY A 69 12.98 4.28 -13.22
C GLY A 69 12.01 3.12 -13.40
N GLY A 70 12.48 1.91 -13.14
CA GLY A 70 11.64 0.71 -13.14
C GLY A 70 10.73 0.66 -11.91
N TYR A 71 11.24 1.00 -10.72
CA TYR A 71 10.46 1.13 -9.50
C TYR A 71 10.85 2.42 -8.79
N ASP A 72 9.96 3.42 -8.82
CA ASP A 72 10.15 4.69 -8.15
C ASP A 72 9.45 4.70 -6.79
N ILE A 73 9.87 5.60 -5.90
CA ILE A 73 9.31 5.77 -4.57
C ILE A 73 8.12 6.72 -4.62
N TYR A 74 6.99 6.28 -4.08
CA TYR A 74 5.76 7.05 -3.93
C TYR A 74 5.36 7.11 -2.46
N PHE A 75 4.61 8.13 -2.07
CA PHE A 75 4.08 8.27 -0.72
C PHE A 75 2.64 8.78 -0.72
N ARG A 76 1.88 8.38 0.31
CA ARG A 76 0.52 8.85 0.58
C ARG A 76 0.25 8.90 2.09
N GLY A 77 -0.53 9.87 2.54
CA GLY A 77 -1.11 9.84 3.88
C GLY A 77 -2.31 8.89 3.90
N ILE A 78 -2.37 8.01 4.91
CA ILE A 78 -3.48 7.09 5.14
C ILE A 78 -3.87 7.14 6.63
N ASP A 79 -5.16 6.91 6.91
CA ASP A 79 -5.69 6.85 8.28
C ASP A 79 -5.48 5.46 8.92
#